data_AF-A0A7C5DWF7-F1
#
_entry.id   AF-A0A7C5DWF7-F1
#
_cell.length_a   1.000
_cell.length_b   1.000
_cell.length_c   1.000
_cell.angle_alpha   90.00
_cell.angle_beta   90.00
_cell.angle_gamma   90.00
#
_symmetry.space_group_name_H-M   'P 1'
#
loop_
_entity.id
_entity.type
_entity.pdbx_description
1 polymer ?
#
loop_
_entity_poly.entity_id
_entity_poly.type
_entity_poly.pdbx_seq_one_letter_code
_entity_poly.pdbx_strand_id
1 'polypeptide(L)'
;MVEKDSIFLTIEQAIAAVCLDFRQYEPQVLLFSEIISVLSKGDIIAKRVMGKDGLWISMTGQRKMCWLENFELIETMCDIISNSKADPITLTAVCSRVFQTRAFTEKDPTSGQPGVRILTGMEDFTCRQCGKCCRTLDYHNEVTSDDVVR
;
A
#
# COMPACT_ATOMS: atom_id res chain seq x y z
N MET A 1 21.04 9.18 -18.65
CA MET A 1 20.20 8.46 -17.67
C MET A 1 18.84 9.11 -17.76
N VAL A 2 17.80 8.37 -18.15
CA VAL A 2 16.44 8.90 -18.23
C VAL A 2 15.97 9.17 -16.80
N GLU A 3 15.50 10.39 -16.55
CA GLU A 3 14.87 10.76 -15.29
C GLU A 3 13.60 9.93 -15.16
N LYS A 4 13.52 9.07 -14.13
CA LYS A 4 12.37 8.20 -13.94
C LYS A 4 11.23 8.99 -13.32
N ASP A 5 10.02 8.83 -13.86
CA ASP A 5 8.84 9.44 -13.28
C ASP A 5 8.66 8.98 -11.83
N SER A 6 8.35 9.93 -10.97
CA SER A 6 8.26 9.69 -9.54
C SER A 6 7.26 10.63 -8.86
N ILE A 7 6.74 10.20 -7.72
CA ILE A 7 5.82 10.98 -6.90
C ILE A 7 6.32 11.05 -5.46
N PHE A 8 6.25 12.24 -4.87
CA PHE A 8 6.46 12.42 -3.43
C PHE A 8 5.13 12.30 -2.71
N LEU A 9 5.11 11.52 -1.64
CA LEU A 9 4.00 11.42 -0.71
C LEU A 9 4.48 11.82 0.68
N THR A 10 3.71 12.67 1.37
CA THR A 10 3.87 12.84 2.82
C THR A 10 3.62 11.51 3.53
N ILE A 11 3.99 11.40 4.82
CA ILE A 11 3.71 10.20 5.62
C ILE A 11 2.22 9.84 5.57
N GLU A 12 1.33 10.82 5.74
CA GLU A 12 -0.12 10.62 5.70
C GLU A 12 -0.61 10.14 4.34
N GLN A 13 -0.09 10.74 3.25
CA GLN A 13 -0.44 10.35 1.89
C GLN A 13 0.06 8.94 1.54
N ALA A 14 1.25 8.56 2.00
CA ALA A 14 1.81 7.24 1.78
C ALA A 14 1.00 6.16 2.53
N ILE A 15 0.60 6.43 3.78
CA ILE A 15 -0.32 5.55 4.53
C ILE A 15 -1.66 5.42 3.79
N ALA A 16 -2.25 6.55 3.38
CA ALA A 16 -3.52 6.54 2.66
C ALA A 16 -3.43 5.74 1.34
N ALA A 17 -2.36 5.90 0.58
CA ALA A 17 -2.12 5.16 -0.65
C ALA A 17 -1.97 3.65 -0.40
N VAL A 18 -1.26 3.25 0.65
CA VAL A 18 -1.12 1.83 1.03
C VAL A 18 -2.48 1.24 1.44
N CYS A 19 -3.26 1.95 2.26
CA CYS A 19 -4.59 1.50 2.66
C CYS A 19 -5.56 1.40 1.47
N LEU A 20 -5.42 2.29 0.48
CA LEU A 20 -6.21 2.23 -0.74
C LEU A 20 -5.86 0.99 -1.57
N ASP A 21 -4.57 0.68 -1.72
CA ASP A 21 -4.09 -0.53 -2.40
C ASP A 21 -4.61 -1.80 -1.72
N PHE A 22 -4.50 -1.89 -0.38
CA PHE A 22 -5.01 -3.04 0.38
C PHE A 22 -6.49 -3.31 0.14
N ARG A 23 -7.32 -2.26 0.05
CA ARG A 23 -8.77 -2.38 -0.16
C ARG A 23 -9.15 -2.69 -1.60
N GLN A 24 -8.24 -2.51 -2.55
CA GLN A 24 -8.50 -2.75 -3.96
C GLN A 24 -8.49 -4.24 -4.32
N TYR A 25 -7.83 -5.08 -3.51
CA TYR A 25 -7.61 -6.49 -3.81
C TYR A 25 -8.12 -7.41 -2.70
N GLU A 26 -8.27 -8.69 -3.02
CA GLU A 26 -8.47 -9.75 -2.02
C GLU A 26 -7.26 -9.85 -1.07
N PRO A 27 -7.42 -10.43 0.15
CA PRO A 27 -6.38 -10.44 1.17
C PRO A 27 -5.03 -11.00 0.70
N GLN A 28 -4.00 -10.17 0.73
CA GLN A 28 -2.64 -10.51 0.32
C GLN A 28 -1.84 -11.07 1.51
N VAL A 29 -2.22 -12.25 2.01
CA VAL A 29 -1.69 -12.85 3.26
C VAL A 29 -0.16 -12.87 3.36
N LEU A 30 0.54 -13.14 2.24
CA LEU A 30 2.00 -13.13 2.20
C LEU A 30 2.55 -11.71 2.41
N LEU A 31 2.04 -10.74 1.66
CA LEU A 31 2.42 -9.34 1.77
C LEU A 31 2.13 -8.80 3.18
N PHE A 32 0.94 -9.06 3.72
CA PHE A 32 0.57 -8.60 5.06
C PHE A 32 1.49 -9.15 6.14
N SER A 33 1.92 -10.41 6.01
CA SER A 33 2.91 -11.00 6.93
C SER A 33 4.26 -10.29 6.85
N GLU A 34 4.72 -9.95 5.64
CA GLU A 34 5.98 -9.21 5.46
C GLU A 34 5.87 -7.78 6.01
N ILE A 35 4.75 -7.11 5.78
CA ILE A 35 4.50 -5.76 6.28
C ILE A 35 4.48 -5.75 7.81
N ILE A 36 3.82 -6.73 8.45
CA ILE A 36 3.85 -6.86 9.91
C ILE A 36 5.29 -7.04 10.40
N SER A 37 6.11 -7.84 9.71
CA SER A 37 7.53 -8.02 10.11
C SER A 37 8.37 -6.74 9.99
N VAL A 38 8.00 -5.84 9.08
CA VAL A 38 8.68 -4.56 8.87
C VAL A 38 8.19 -3.50 9.86
N LEU A 39 6.88 -3.44 10.09
CA LEU A 39 6.26 -2.47 11.00
C LEU A 39 6.53 -2.80 12.46
N SER A 40 6.51 -4.08 12.81
CA SER A 40 6.58 -4.53 14.19
C SER A 40 8.03 -4.63 14.67
N LYS A 41 8.28 -4.15 15.89
CA LYS A 41 9.52 -4.41 16.64
C LYS A 41 9.36 -5.61 17.58
N GLY A 42 8.48 -6.56 17.24
CA GLY A 42 8.12 -7.72 18.06
C GLY A 42 6.83 -7.54 18.87
N ASP A 43 6.14 -6.41 18.70
CA ASP A 43 4.88 -6.04 19.33
C ASP A 43 3.62 -6.57 18.63
N ILE A 44 3.76 -7.11 17.41
CA ILE A 44 2.70 -7.74 16.63
C ILE A 44 3.21 -9.08 16.13
N ILE A 45 2.45 -10.15 16.37
CA ILE A 45 2.77 -11.50 15.92
C ILE A 45 1.72 -11.91 14.89
N ALA A 46 2.16 -12.28 13.69
CA ALA A 46 1.32 -12.84 12.65
C ALA A 46 1.75 -14.28 12.31
N LYS A 47 0.78 -15.18 12.16
CA LYS A 47 1.01 -16.56 11.70
C LYS A 47 0.06 -16.91 10.57
N ARG A 48 0.65 -17.41 9.49
CA ARG A 48 -0.03 -17.94 8.31
C ARG A 48 -0.42 -19.41 8.51
N VAL A 49 -1.49 -19.82 7.84
CA VAL A 49 -1.84 -21.24 7.67
C VAL A 49 -1.83 -21.52 6.17
N MET A 50 -1.14 -22.60 5.76
CA MET A 50 -1.03 -22.96 4.35
C MET A 50 -2.42 -23.27 3.75
N GLY A 51 -2.70 -22.69 2.58
CA GLY A 51 -3.98 -22.88 1.88
C GLY A 51 -5.16 -22.13 2.52
N LYS A 52 -4.89 -21.10 3.32
CA LYS A 52 -5.90 -20.23 3.93
C LYS A 52 -5.61 -18.77 3.61
N ASP A 53 -6.66 -18.01 3.40
CA ASP A 53 -6.62 -16.59 3.02
C ASP A 53 -6.73 -15.66 4.24
N GLY A 54 -6.20 -16.11 5.39
CA GLY A 54 -6.25 -15.41 6.66
C GLY A 54 -4.97 -15.49 7.48
N LEU A 55 -4.94 -14.72 8.56
CA LEU A 55 -3.83 -14.63 9.51
C LEU A 55 -4.33 -14.78 10.94
N TRP A 56 -3.58 -15.54 11.73
CA TRP A 56 -3.63 -15.38 13.18
C TRP A 56 -2.80 -14.14 13.53
N ILE A 57 -3.42 -13.13 14.15
CA ILE A 57 -2.76 -11.91 14.60
C ILE A 57 -2.90 -11.76 16.12
N SER A 58 -1.83 -11.34 16.79
CA SER A 58 -1.87 -10.88 18.18
C SER A 58 -1.07 -9.59 18.31
N MET A 59 -1.67 -8.62 19.00
CA MET A 59 -1.04 -7.32 19.31
C MET A 59 -0.60 -7.28 20.79
N THR A 60 0.37 -6.42 21.10
CA THR A 60 0.87 -6.23 22.47
C THR A 60 -0.26 -5.91 23.45
N GLY A 61 -0.29 -6.65 24.56
CA GLY A 61 -1.36 -6.56 25.57
C GLY A 61 -2.50 -7.55 25.37
N GLN A 62 -2.63 -8.19 24.20
CA GLN A 62 -3.58 -9.27 23.98
C GLN A 62 -2.95 -10.63 24.36
N ARG A 63 -3.68 -11.42 25.16
CA ARG A 63 -3.20 -12.75 25.59
C ARG A 63 -3.45 -13.87 24.57
N LYS A 64 -4.30 -13.64 23.57
CA LYS A 64 -4.71 -14.65 22.58
C LYS A 64 -4.60 -14.06 21.18
N MET A 65 -4.21 -14.91 20.22
CA MET A 65 -4.27 -14.58 18.80
C MET A 65 -5.72 -14.66 18.32
N CYS A 66 -6.08 -13.79 17.39
CA CYS A 66 -7.37 -13.79 16.69
C CYS A 66 -7.14 -14.19 15.23
N TRP A 67 -8.01 -15.03 14.69
CA TRP A 67 -8.01 -15.35 13.25
C TRP A 67 -8.76 -14.24 12.53
N LEU A 68 -8.13 -13.67 11.51
CA LEU A 68 -8.69 -12.62 10.66
C LEU A 68 -8.58 -13.04 9.20
N GLU A 69 -9.62 -12.80 8.44
CA GLU A 69 -9.71 -13.11 7.00
C GLU A 69 -10.56 -12.06 6.28
N ASN A 70 -10.49 -12.06 4.94
CA ASN A 70 -11.30 -11.19 4.09
C ASN A 70 -11.19 -9.71 4.50
N PHE A 71 -12.32 -9.02 4.54
CA PHE A 71 -12.42 -7.61 4.89
C PHE A 71 -11.88 -7.28 6.29
N GLU A 72 -12.11 -8.14 7.29
CA GLU A 72 -11.60 -7.90 8.66
C GLU A 72 -10.06 -7.86 8.70
N LEU A 73 -9.42 -8.73 7.91
CA LEU A 73 -7.97 -8.72 7.80
C LEU A 73 -7.46 -7.45 7.11
N ILE A 74 -8.11 -7.02 6.02
CA ILE A 74 -7.76 -5.79 5.30
C ILE A 74 -7.86 -4.56 6.21
N GLU A 75 -8.99 -4.38 6.90
CA GLU A 75 -9.17 -3.23 7.79
C GLU A 75 -8.24 -3.27 9.00
N THR A 76 -7.99 -4.46 9.56
CA THR A 76 -6.99 -4.58 10.64
C THR A 76 -5.59 -4.17 10.17
N MET A 77 -5.20 -4.51 8.93
CA MET A 77 -3.92 -4.08 8.36
C MET A 77 -3.86 -2.57 8.14
N CYS A 78 -4.95 -1.97 7.66
CA CYS A 78 -5.09 -0.51 7.55
C CYS A 78 -4.97 0.18 8.91
N ASP A 79 -5.58 -0.38 9.95
CA ASP A 79 -5.47 0.14 11.32
C ASP A 79 -4.06 0.02 11.88
N ILE A 80 -3.39 -1.13 11.66
CA ILE A 80 -2.01 -1.33 12.09
C ILE A 80 -1.11 -0.27 11.48
N ILE A 81 -1.15 -0.08 10.16
CA ILE A 81 -0.25 0.87 9.50
C ILE A 81 -0.57 2.31 9.90
N SER A 82 -1.86 2.68 9.97
CA SER A 82 -2.29 4.03 10.32
C SER A 82 -1.90 4.41 11.75
N ASN A 83 -1.89 3.44 12.68
CA ASN A 83 -1.56 3.67 14.09
C ASN A 83 -0.09 3.36 14.45
N SER A 84 0.70 2.77 13.54
CA SER A 84 2.07 2.31 13.80
C SER A 84 3.07 3.41 14.19
N LYS A 85 2.74 4.69 13.94
CA LYS A 85 3.69 5.81 14.01
C LYS A 85 5.00 5.48 13.27
N ALA A 86 4.91 4.75 12.15
CA ALA A 86 6.06 4.32 11.38
C ALA A 86 6.93 5.52 10.98
N ASP A 87 8.23 5.40 11.20
CA ASP A 87 9.19 6.37 10.69
C ASP A 87 9.29 6.28 9.15
N PRO A 88 9.82 7.31 8.48
CA PRO A 88 9.90 7.34 7.02
C PRO A 88 10.67 6.18 6.38
N ILE A 89 11.67 5.62 7.06
CA ILE A 89 12.46 4.49 6.54
C ILE A 89 11.59 3.23 6.54
N THR A 90 10.91 2.98 7.65
CA THR A 90 9.95 1.88 7.77
C THR A 90 8.85 2.00 6.72
N LEU A 91 8.27 3.19 6.55
CA LEU A 91 7.21 3.41 5.56
C LEU A 91 7.72 3.24 4.11
N THR A 92 8.95 3.65 3.82
CA THR A 92 9.60 3.41 2.51
C THR A 92 9.69 1.91 2.21
N ALA A 93 10.06 1.11 3.21
CA ALA A 93 10.15 -0.34 3.08
C ALA A 93 8.78 -1.00 2.87
N VAL A 94 7.71 -0.46 3.48
CA VAL A 94 6.33 -0.88 3.23
C VAL A 94 5.91 -0.50 1.80
N CYS A 95 6.04 0.76 1.39
CA CYS A 95 5.65 1.22 0.06
C CYS A 95 6.35 0.43 -1.05
N SER A 96 7.63 0.10 -0.88
CA SER A 96 8.37 -0.69 -1.88
C SER A 96 7.81 -2.11 -2.07
N ARG A 97 7.24 -2.70 -1.01
CA ARG A 97 6.61 -4.03 -1.06
C ARG A 97 5.22 -3.99 -1.65
N VAL A 98 4.41 -3.01 -1.21
CA VAL A 98 3.03 -2.83 -1.65
C VAL A 98 2.99 -2.51 -3.15
N PHE A 99 3.70 -1.46 -3.56
CA PHE A 99 3.67 -0.99 -4.95
C PHE A 99 4.68 -1.70 -5.87
N GLN A 100 5.44 -2.67 -5.33
CA GLN A 100 6.43 -3.47 -6.06
C GLN A 100 7.40 -2.61 -6.91
N THR A 101 7.78 -1.45 -6.39
CA THR A 101 8.66 -0.48 -7.05
C THR A 101 9.66 0.07 -6.06
N ARG A 102 10.66 0.81 -6.56
CA ARG A 102 11.64 1.48 -5.70
C ARG A 102 10.98 2.68 -5.02
N ALA A 103 11.09 2.72 -3.70
CA ALA A 103 10.77 3.90 -2.90
C ALA A 103 12.01 4.37 -2.12
N PHE A 104 12.04 5.66 -1.80
CA PHE A 104 13.11 6.30 -1.05
C PHE A 104 12.54 7.26 -0.01
N THR A 105 13.21 7.36 1.13
CA THR A 105 12.93 8.46 2.05
C THR A 105 13.41 9.77 1.45
N GLU A 106 12.58 10.81 1.50
CA GLU A 106 12.93 12.13 1.02
C GLU A 106 12.29 13.20 1.91
N LYS A 107 12.76 14.44 1.81
CA LYS A 107 12.09 15.61 2.38
C LYS A 107 11.50 16.44 1.26
N ASP A 108 10.28 16.92 1.46
CA ASP A 108 9.67 17.86 0.54
C ASP A 108 10.56 19.12 0.41
N PRO A 109 10.97 19.54 -0.80
CA PRO A 109 11.88 20.66 -0.98
C PRO A 109 11.31 22.00 -0.49
N THR A 110 9.98 22.12 -0.44
CA THR A 110 9.30 23.39 -0.11
C THR A 110 9.04 23.51 1.38
N SER A 111 8.50 22.46 2.00
CA SER A 111 8.06 22.41 3.39
C SER A 111 9.07 21.74 4.33
N GLY A 112 10.05 21.02 3.79
CA GLY A 112 11.04 20.25 4.55
C GLY A 112 10.47 19.00 5.25
N GLN A 113 9.18 18.71 5.06
CA GLN A 113 8.49 17.60 5.71
C GLN A 113 9.03 16.26 5.20
N PRO A 114 9.30 15.29 6.08
CA PRO A 114 9.71 13.96 5.67
C PRO A 114 8.56 13.22 4.97
N GLY A 115 8.91 12.40 4.00
CA GLY A 115 7.98 11.58 3.24
C GLY A 115 8.68 10.49 2.45
N VAL A 116 7.97 9.97 1.47
CA VAL A 116 8.43 8.86 0.62
C VAL A 116 8.31 9.26 -0.84
N ARG A 117 9.41 9.15 -1.59
CA ARG A 117 9.47 9.27 -3.03
C ARG A 117 9.31 7.88 -3.66
N ILE A 118 8.32 7.68 -4.51
CA ILE A 118 8.03 6.41 -5.18
C ILE A 118 8.29 6.57 -6.67
N LEU A 119 9.06 5.66 -7.27
CA LEU A 119 9.21 5.60 -8.72
C LEU A 119 7.95 4.98 -9.32
N THR A 120 7.30 5.68 -10.24
CA THR A 120 6.01 5.24 -10.80
C THR A 120 6.20 4.38 -12.04
N GLY A 121 7.31 4.51 -12.76
CA GLY A 121 7.52 3.79 -14.03
C GLY A 121 6.58 4.28 -15.14
N MET A 122 6.05 5.50 -15.01
CA MET A 122 5.04 6.05 -15.91
C MET A 122 5.62 6.92 -17.03
N GLU A 123 6.95 6.97 -17.16
CA GLU A 123 7.68 7.77 -18.15
C GLU A 123 7.25 7.48 -19.61
N ASP A 124 6.93 6.22 -19.92
CA ASP A 124 6.51 5.77 -21.24
C ASP A 124 5.00 5.49 -21.32
N PHE A 125 4.26 5.73 -20.24
CA PHE A 125 2.82 5.47 -20.21
C PHE A 125 2.05 6.56 -20.95
N THR A 126 1.44 6.18 -22.08
CA THR A 126 0.50 7.03 -22.83
C THR A 126 -0.88 6.37 -22.88
N CYS A 127 -1.84 6.92 -22.14
CA CYS A 127 -3.23 6.48 -22.25
C CYS A 127 -3.77 6.82 -23.65
N ARG A 128 -4.24 5.80 -24.38
CA ARG A 128 -4.74 5.93 -25.76
C ARG A 128 -6.15 6.50 -25.87
N GLN A 129 -6.89 6.58 -24.75
CA GLN A 129 -8.27 7.07 -24.72
C GLN A 129 -8.34 8.57 -24.43
N CYS A 130 -7.72 9.04 -23.34
CA CYS A 130 -7.81 10.45 -22.93
C CYS A 130 -6.49 11.06 -22.41
N GLY A 131 -5.40 10.27 -22.37
CA GLY A 131 -4.11 10.73 -21.85
C GLY A 131 -4.05 10.93 -20.32
N LYS A 132 -5.15 10.73 -19.58
CA LYS A 132 -5.24 11.07 -18.14
C LYS A 132 -5.93 10.05 -17.23
N CYS A 133 -6.89 9.25 -17.71
CA CYS A 133 -7.77 8.42 -16.86
C CYS A 133 -6.99 7.45 -15.97
N CYS A 134 -5.93 6.81 -16.50
CA CYS A 134 -5.15 5.83 -15.75
C CYS A 134 -4.25 6.41 -14.65
N ARG A 135 -4.13 7.74 -14.56
CA ARG A 135 -3.41 8.43 -13.47
C ARG A 135 -4.32 8.79 -12.29
N THR A 136 -5.63 8.62 -12.43
CA THR A 136 -6.66 9.01 -11.45
C THR A 136 -7.81 7.99 -11.44
N LEU A 137 -7.52 6.70 -11.60
CA LEU A 137 -8.53 5.66 -11.84
C LEU A 137 -9.51 5.51 -10.66
N ASP A 138 -10.68 6.13 -10.81
CA ASP A 138 -11.96 5.57 -10.38
C ASP A 138 -12.56 4.85 -11.60
N TYR A 139 -12.39 3.52 -11.67
CA TYR A 139 -12.79 2.73 -12.83
C TYR A 139 -14.31 2.69 -13.06
N HIS A 140 -15.10 3.14 -12.09
CA HIS A 140 -16.56 3.08 -12.15
C HIS A 140 -17.19 4.15 -13.05
N ASN A 141 -16.45 5.19 -13.44
CA ASN A 141 -17.06 6.39 -14.03
C ASN A 141 -16.91 6.56 -15.55
N GLU A 142 -16.20 5.70 -16.28
CA GLU A 142 -15.84 6.01 -17.68
C GLU A 142 -16.00 4.88 -18.70
N VAL A 143 -16.72 3.78 -18.37
CA VAL A 143 -17.06 2.76 -19.37
C VAL A 143 -18.53 2.92 -19.76
N THR A 144 -18.78 3.40 -20.98
CA THR A 144 -20.11 3.43 -21.56
C THR A 144 -20.39 2.13 -22.32
N SER A 145 -21.67 1.86 -22.63
CA SER A 145 -22.04 0.70 -23.44
C SER A 145 -21.46 0.76 -24.85
N ASP A 146 -21.11 1.94 -25.36
CA ASP A 146 -20.49 2.11 -26.68
C ASP A 146 -19.02 1.64 -26.69
N ASP A 147 -18.32 1.64 -25.55
CA ASP A 147 -16.91 1.22 -25.46
C ASP A 147 -16.71 -0.30 -25.56
N VAL A 148 -17.79 -1.08 -25.42
CA VAL A 148 -17.80 -2.57 -25.48
C VAL A 148 -18.39 -3.12 -26.78
N VAL A 149 -18.85 -2.27 -27.69
CA VAL A 149 -19.37 -2.71 -29.00
C VAL A 149 -18.20 -2.78 -30.00
N ARG A 150 -17.92 -3.99 -30.49
CA ARG A 150 -16.99 -4.26 -31.59
C ARG A 150 -17.64 -4.03 -32.95
#